data_AF-A0A349KLY2-F1
#
_entry.id   AF-A0A349KLY2-F1
#
_cell.length_a   1.000
_cell.length_b   1.000
_cell.length_c   1.000
_cell.angle_alpha   90.00
_cell.angle_beta   90.00
_cell.angle_gamma   90.00
#
_symmetry.space_group_name_H-M   'P 1'
#
loop_
_entity.id
_entity.type
_entity.pdbx_description
1 polymer ?
#
loop_
_entity_poly.entity_id
_entity_poly.type
_entity_poly.pdbx_seq_one_letter_code
_entity_poly.pdbx_strand_id
1 'polypeptide(L)' 'MYYAIISEDIENSLEQRKSVRPAHLKRLNKLADQDRLLLAGPHPAIDSPDPGAAGFSGSLVVAEFESLEQAQAWADADP' A
#
# COMPACT_ATOMS: atom_id res chain seq x y z
N MET A 1 -1.28 12.50 -13.24
CA MET A 1 -2.44 11.60 -13.48
C MET A 1 -2.55 10.63 -12.32
N TYR A 2 -3.77 10.27 -11.91
CA TYR A 2 -3.99 9.29 -10.84
C TYR A 2 -3.88 7.86 -11.37
N TYR A 3 -3.24 7.00 -10.57
CA TYR A 3 -3.10 5.57 -10.82
C TYR A 3 -3.61 4.79 -9.61
N ALA A 4 -4.33 3.71 -9.86
CA ALA A 4 -4.71 2.74 -8.83
C ALA A 4 -3.67 1.61 -8.81
N ILE A 5 -2.99 1.47 -7.68
CA ILE A 5 -2.02 0.41 -7.41
C ILE A 5 -2.68 -0.56 -6.46
N ILE A 6 -2.95 -1.77 -6.95
CA ILE A 6 -3.60 -2.85 -6.21
C ILE A 6 -2.54 -3.92 -5.99
N SER A 7 -2.20 -4.18 -4.73
CA SER A 7 -1.25 -5.23 -4.35
C SER A 7 -1.98 -6.40 -3.70
N GLU A 8 -1.44 -7.59 -3.89
CA GLU A 8 -1.86 -8.81 -3.21
C GLU A 8 -0.75 -9.26 -2.25
N ASP A 9 -1.13 -9.59 -1.02
CA ASP A 9 -0.20 -10.14 -0.04
C ASP A 9 0.09 -11.60 -0.38
N ILE A 10 1.34 -12.03 -0.22
CA ILE A 10 1.68 -13.45 -0.32
C ILE A 10 1.16 -14.20 0.93
N GLU A 11 0.96 -15.51 0.80
CA GLU A 11 0.44 -16.35 1.88
C GLU A 11 1.33 -16.29 3.13
N ASN A 12 0.72 -16.25 4.32
CA ASN A 12 1.40 -16.22 5.63
C ASN A 12 2.40 -15.05 5.84
N SER A 13 2.20 -13.91 5.18
CA SER A 13 3.11 -12.76 5.22
C SER A 13 2.84 -11.71 6.31
N LEU A 14 1.86 -11.93 7.20
CA LEU A 14 1.44 -10.92 8.18
C LEU A 14 2.59 -10.34 9.02
N GLU A 15 3.52 -11.18 9.47
CA GLU A 15 4.68 -10.73 10.25
C GLU A 15 5.68 -9.92 9.42
N GLN A 16 5.90 -10.30 8.15
CA GLN A 16 6.69 -9.50 7.22
C GLN A 16 6.03 -8.14 6.96
N ARG A 17 4.72 -8.12 6.70
CA ARG A 17 3.95 -6.89 6.53
C ARG A 17 4.08 -5.96 7.73
N LYS A 18 4.01 -6.48 8.96
CA LYS A 18 4.19 -5.68 10.18
C LYS A 18 5.59 -5.11 10.30
N SER A 19 6.63 -5.87 9.95
CA SER A 19 8.02 -5.42 10.08
C SER A 19 8.37 -4.30 9.12
N VAL A 20 7.83 -4.31 7.89
CA VAL A 20 8.08 -3.28 6.86
C VAL A 20 7.07 -2.12 6.90
N ARG A 21 5.97 -2.25 7.65
CA ARG A 21 4.92 -1.23 7.76
C ARG A 21 5.44 0.19 8.02
N PRO A 22 6.40 0.45 8.94
CA PRO A 22 6.91 1.81 9.15
C PRO A 22 7.58 2.40 7.90
N ALA A 23 8.31 1.59 7.14
CA ALA A 23 8.95 2.01 5.90
C ALA A 23 7.92 2.27 4.80
N HIS A 24 6.94 1.38 4.64
CA HIS A 24 5.80 1.55 3.72
C HIS A 24 5.04 2.86 3.99
N LEU A 25 4.64 3.11 5.26
CA LEU A 25 3.93 4.33 5.65
C LEU A 25 4.73 5.61 5.37
N LYS A 26 6.06 5.57 5.51
CA LYS A 26 6.91 6.72 5.18
C LYS A 26 6.82 7.11 3.69
N ARG A 27 6.64 6.14 2.79
CA ARG A 27 6.47 6.40 1.34
C ARG A 27 5.12 7.05 1.05
N LEU A 28 4.05 6.55 1.69
CA LEU A 28 2.70 7.11 1.58
C LEU A 28 2.62 8.53 2.15
N ASN A 29 3.19 8.76 3.33
CA ASN A 29 3.22 10.09 3.93
C ASN A 29 3.97 11.10 3.03
N LYS A 30 5.06 10.68 2.36
CA LYS A 30 5.73 11.54 1.37
C LYS A 30 4.84 11.93 0.19
N LEU A 31 3.97 11.02 -0.28
CA LEU A 31 2.99 11.36 -1.31
C LEU A 31 1.90 12.28 -0.77
N ALA A 32 1.46 12.07 0.48
CA ALA A 32 0.48 12.93 1.15
C ALA A 32 1.02 14.36 1.37
N ASP A 33 2.27 14.50 1.81
CA ASP A 33 2.95 15.80 2.00
C ASP A 33 3.11 16.58 0.68
N GLN A 34 3.00 15.89 -0.46
CA GLN A 34 3.06 16.47 -1.80
C GLN A 34 1.67 16.73 -2.40
N ASP A 35 0.59 16.51 -1.64
CA ASP A 35 -0.80 16.52 -2.12
C ASP A 35 -1.05 15.55 -3.31
N ARG A 36 -0.25 14.48 -3.40
CA ARG A 36 -0.30 13.47 -4.47
C ARG A 36 -1.01 12.19 -4.06
N LEU A 37 -1.34 12.00 -2.79
CA LEU A 37 -2.05 10.81 -2.31
C LEU A 37 -3.55 11.11 -2.20
N LEU A 38 -4.37 10.41 -3.00
CA LEU A 38 -5.82 10.51 -2.89
C LEU A 38 -6.35 9.64 -1.74
N LEU A 39 -5.93 8.37 -1.71
CA LEU A 39 -6.25 7.43 -0.63
C LEU A 39 -5.25 6.27 -0.63
N ALA A 40 -5.09 5.64 0.54
CA ALA A 40 -4.41 4.37 0.67
C ALA A 40 -4.98 3.58 1.86
N GLY A 41 -5.01 2.25 1.73
CA GLY A 41 -5.48 1.38 2.80
C GLY A 41 -5.20 -0.10 2.54
N PRO A 42 -5.14 -0.91 3.60
CA PRO A 42 -5.02 -2.36 3.48
C PRO A 42 -6.36 -2.99 3.07
N HIS A 43 -6.32 -4.23 2.56
CA HIS A 43 -7.51 -5.08 2.39
C HIS A 43 -7.57 -6.10 3.54
N PRO A 44 -8.40 -5.89 4.59
CA PRO A 44 -8.58 -6.90 5.64
C PRO A 44 -9.09 -8.23 5.06
N ALA A 45 -8.55 -9.35 5.55
CA ALA A 45 -8.97 -10.67 5.10
C ALA A 45 -10.36 -11.09 5.61
N ILE A 46 -10.89 -10.36 6.59
CA ILE A 46 -12.23 -10.51 7.15
C ILE A 46 -12.88 -9.14 7.29
N ASP A 47 -14.20 -9.09 7.47
CA ASP A 47 -14.96 -7.85 7.66
C ASP A 47 -14.69 -7.23 9.06
N SER A 48 -13.47 -6.72 9.24
CA SER A 48 -13.01 -6.03 10.45
C SER A 48 -11.87 -5.07 10.09
N PRO A 49 -11.87 -3.82 10.63
CA PRO A 49 -10.74 -2.91 10.47
C PRO A 49 -9.47 -3.38 11.19
N ASP A 50 -9.60 -4.27 12.17
CA ASP A 50 -8.50 -4.96 12.83
C ASP A 50 -8.71 -6.48 12.71
N PRO A 51 -8.18 -7.11 11.66
CA PRO A 51 -8.41 -8.54 11.38
C PRO A 51 -7.62 -9.48 12.30
N GLY A 52 -6.76 -8.95 13.20
CA GLY A 52 -5.94 -9.75 14.09
C GLY A 52 -5.08 -10.77 13.32
N ALA A 53 -5.18 -12.04 13.70
CA ALA A 53 -4.44 -13.13 13.07
C ALA A 53 -4.94 -13.48 11.66
N ALA A 54 -6.16 -13.10 11.27
CA ALA A 54 -6.65 -13.31 9.91
C ALA A 54 -5.88 -12.47 8.88
N GLY A 55 -5.26 -11.37 9.32
CA GLY A 55 -4.36 -10.59 8.49
C GLY A 55 -5.06 -9.87 7.34
N PHE A 56 -4.31 -9.67 6.25
CA PHE A 56 -4.72 -8.85 5.12
C PHE A 56 -4.44 -9.61 3.82
N SER A 57 -5.22 -9.33 2.77
CA SER A 57 -5.04 -9.93 1.44
C SER A 57 -4.29 -9.02 0.47
N GLY A 58 -3.98 -7.79 0.86
CA GLY A 58 -3.38 -6.82 -0.05
C GLY A 58 -3.51 -5.38 0.42
N SER A 59 -3.36 -4.44 -0.53
CA SER A 59 -3.56 -3.01 -0.32
C SER A 59 -4.06 -2.31 -1.59
N LEU A 60 -4.67 -1.15 -1.40
CA LEU A 60 -4.97 -0.18 -2.45
C LEU A 60 -4.24 1.12 -2.15
N VAL A 61 -3.59 1.67 -3.17
CA VAL A 61 -3.06 3.04 -3.18
C VAL A 61 -3.58 3.74 -4.44
N VAL A 62 -4.17 4.93 -4.27
CA VAL A 62 -4.51 5.81 -5.39
C VAL A 62 -3.71 7.09 -5.25
N ALA A 63 -2.77 7.31 -6.16
CA ALA A 63 -1.86 8.44 -6.08
C ALA A 63 -1.50 8.98 -7.46
N GLU A 64 -1.02 10.22 -7.49
CA GLU A 64 -0.63 10.93 -8.68
C GLU A 64 0.82 10.66 -9.08
N PHE A 65 1.02 10.31 -10.36
CA PHE A 65 2.33 10.19 -11.02
C PHE A 65 2.34 10.89 -12.37
N GLU A 66 3.53 11.21 -12.87
CA GLU A 66 3.70 11.84 -14.19
C GLU A 66 3.45 10.86 -15.34
N SER A 67 3.70 9.56 -15.11
CA SER A 67 3.47 8.50 -16.09
C SER A 67 3.22 7.14 -15.43
N LEU A 68 2.79 6.15 -16.23
CA LEU A 68 2.56 4.78 -15.76
C LEU A 68 3.86 4.12 -15.32
N GLU A 69 4.95 4.37 -16.04
CA GLU A 69 6.28 3.85 -15.75
C GLU A 69 6.77 4.34 -14.39
N GLN A 70 6.52 5.60 -14.03
CA GLN A 70 6.85 6.11 -12.70
C GLN A 70 5.97 5.51 -11.61
N ALA A 71 4.68 5.30 -11.86
CA ALA A 71 3.78 4.64 -10.92
C ALA A 71 4.22 3.19 -10.65
N GLN A 72 4.60 2.45 -11.70
CA GLN A 72 5.10 1.09 -11.61
C GLN A 72 6.43 1.03 -10.86
N ALA A 73 7.40 1.88 -11.22
CA ALA A 73 8.69 1.93 -10.53
C ALA A 73 8.55 2.29 -9.04
N TRP A 74 7.57 3.13 -8.71
CA TRP A 74 7.22 3.40 -7.31
C TRP A 74 6.57 2.18 -6.64
N ALA A 75 5.68 1.45 -7.31
CA ALA A 75 5.08 0.23 -6.76
C ALA A 75 6.13 -0.87 -6.51
N ASP A 76 7.03 -1.10 -7.46
CA ASP A 76 8.06 -2.16 -7.39
C ASP A 76 9.12 -1.92 -6.30
N ALA A 77 9.26 -0.67 -5.85
CA ALA A 77 10.19 -0.28 -4.79
C ALA A 77 9.54 -0.24 -3.39
N ASP A 78 8.34 -0.80 -3.22
CA ASP A 78 7.72 -0.97 -1.89
C ASP A 78 8.46 -2.07 -1.10
N PRO A 79 8.74 -1.85 0.21
CA PRO A 79 9.58 -2.73 1.02
C PRO A 79 8.94 -4.06 1.44
#